data_AF-A0AAD8Z2E2-F1
#
_entry.id   AF-A0AAD8Z2E2-F1
#
_cell.length_a   1.000
_cell.length_b   1.000
_cell.length_c   1.000
_cell.angle_alpha   90.00
_cell.angle_beta   90.00
_cell.angle_gamma   90.00
#
_symmetry.space_group_name_H-M   'P 1'
#
loop_
_entity.id
_entity.type
_entity.pdbx_description
1 polymer ?
#
loop_
_entity_poly.entity_id
_entity_poly.type
_entity_poly.pdbx_seq_one_letter_code
_entity_poly.pdbx_strand_id
1 'polypeptide(L)'
;MEKVGEREDQMTRLRSVSALNTFYHEMQHEVAGLEQQVACKDAVIAELKARLARHERTREAPSTSLLDSLIKEICELKHKLKDTEVDASQRLEHSKRESQGLQQRLRDMEQELECMRHRPEHQKEREIQRLHASLAERDRVQATRDVLCSSLVEEVDQLRGQLGATVRVCQELLGRLEKSRTPGAEDNAHAVEVENLNSKWQKYDQSREQYVKGLCEKLREPSGLAQAQGQATEALLQEEIGRLNGLLQEKMLQCERMSTERDEREPRDQERIQMLEQQVLAYIEDFKSERADRERAQGKILELQDDVERLQLQIHTQASPEATSARRLHISLKKPVRKQTDTAETLLRSSPADSSAKRTAGHWPAQDTAELQCPLCAARYDNKHTAEFLNHCEECAKL
;
A
#
# COMPACT_ATOMS: atom_id res chain seq x y z
N MET A 1 55.02 -125.18 -12.50
CA MET A 1 53.71 -124.49 -12.64
C MET A 1 53.84 -122.99 -12.91
N GLU A 2 55.04 -122.39 -12.94
CA GLU A 2 55.22 -120.92 -12.99
C GLU A 2 54.74 -120.21 -14.27
N LYS A 3 54.81 -120.85 -15.44
CA LYS A 3 54.50 -120.21 -16.75
C LYS A 3 53.03 -119.79 -16.97
N VAL A 4 52.14 -120.03 -16.00
CA VAL A 4 50.73 -119.59 -16.06
C VAL A 4 50.56 -118.22 -15.41
N GLY A 5 51.19 -117.99 -14.24
CA GLY A 5 51.07 -116.73 -13.51
C GLY A 5 51.65 -115.51 -14.26
N GLU A 6 52.76 -115.68 -14.97
CA GLU A 6 53.34 -114.60 -15.79
C GLU A 6 52.43 -114.16 -16.94
N ARG A 7 51.64 -115.09 -17.51
CA ARG A 7 50.68 -114.78 -18.58
C ARG A 7 49.43 -114.06 -18.05
N GLU A 8 48.98 -114.43 -16.86
CA GLU A 8 47.88 -113.72 -16.19
C GLU A 8 48.29 -112.29 -15.79
N ASP A 9 49.50 -112.08 -15.28
CA ASP A 9 50.02 -110.75 -14.95
C ASP A 9 50.27 -109.86 -16.20
N GLN A 10 50.68 -110.45 -17.33
CA GLN A 10 50.71 -109.72 -18.60
C GLN A 10 49.30 -109.35 -19.09
N MET A 11 48.31 -110.24 -18.91
CA MET A 11 46.93 -109.97 -19.33
C MET A 11 46.25 -108.91 -18.44
N THR A 12 46.51 -108.87 -17.13
CA THR A 12 46.01 -107.81 -16.25
C THR A 12 46.67 -106.46 -16.57
N ARG A 13 47.97 -106.43 -16.88
CA ARG A 13 48.65 -105.20 -17.35
C ARG A 13 48.12 -104.70 -18.70
N LEU A 14 47.84 -105.59 -19.65
CA LEU A 14 47.21 -105.19 -20.92
C LEU A 14 45.78 -104.65 -20.72
N ARG A 15 45.01 -105.25 -19.79
CA ARG A 15 43.69 -104.75 -19.40
C ARG A 15 43.77 -103.39 -18.70
N SER A 16 44.74 -103.16 -17.81
CA SER A 16 44.89 -101.86 -17.14
C SER A 16 45.36 -100.76 -18.09
N VAL A 17 46.26 -101.07 -19.03
CA VAL A 17 46.64 -100.14 -20.12
C VAL A 17 45.43 -99.83 -21.02
N SER A 18 44.62 -100.83 -21.37
CA SER A 18 43.38 -100.61 -22.15
C SER A 18 42.37 -99.73 -21.40
N ALA A 19 42.21 -99.92 -20.09
CA ALA A 19 41.33 -99.11 -19.25
C ALA A 19 41.84 -97.65 -19.15
N LEU A 20 43.14 -97.46 -18.91
CA LEU A 20 43.80 -96.14 -18.91
C LEU A 20 43.63 -95.41 -20.24
N ASN A 21 43.75 -96.12 -21.37
CA ASN A 21 43.56 -95.52 -22.69
C ASN A 21 42.09 -95.13 -22.95
N THR A 22 41.14 -95.91 -22.42
CA THR A 22 39.71 -95.57 -22.45
C THR A 22 39.44 -94.30 -21.64
N PHE A 23 39.89 -94.25 -20.38
CA PHE A 23 39.77 -93.05 -19.54
C PHE A 23 40.48 -91.82 -20.12
N TYR A 24 41.61 -92.01 -20.81
CA TYR A 24 42.31 -90.91 -21.50
C TYR A 24 41.46 -90.32 -22.62
N HIS A 25 40.84 -91.16 -23.46
CA HIS A 25 39.96 -90.68 -24.53
C HIS A 25 38.62 -90.14 -24.01
N GLU A 26 38.06 -90.70 -22.92
CA GLU A 26 36.90 -90.14 -22.23
C GLU A 26 37.21 -88.75 -21.67
N MET A 27 38.36 -88.56 -21.01
CA MET A 27 38.83 -87.26 -20.54
C MET A 27 39.08 -86.28 -21.69
N GLN A 28 39.68 -86.71 -22.80
CA GLN A 28 39.82 -85.86 -23.99
C GLN A 28 38.46 -85.41 -24.55
N HIS A 29 37.47 -86.32 -24.58
CA HIS A 29 36.12 -86.01 -25.05
C HIS A 29 35.38 -85.07 -24.08
N GLU A 30 35.55 -85.23 -22.76
CA GLU A 30 34.99 -84.32 -21.76
C GLU A 30 35.63 -82.92 -21.83
N VAL A 31 36.97 -82.85 -21.97
CA VAL A 31 37.70 -81.58 -22.17
C VAL A 31 37.22 -80.86 -23.43
N ALA A 32 37.13 -81.56 -24.56
CA ALA A 32 36.61 -80.96 -25.81
C ALA A 32 35.15 -80.49 -25.68
N GLY A 33 34.32 -81.22 -24.91
CA GLY A 33 32.95 -80.80 -24.58
C GLY A 33 32.89 -79.53 -23.73
N LEU A 34 33.79 -79.40 -22.75
CA LEU A 34 33.92 -78.20 -21.92
C LEU A 34 34.46 -77.01 -22.72
N GLU A 35 35.46 -77.20 -23.58
CA GLU A 35 35.99 -76.17 -24.48
C GLU A 35 34.90 -75.60 -25.40
N GLN A 36 34.09 -76.47 -26.02
CA GLN A 36 32.95 -76.05 -26.84
C GLN A 36 31.89 -75.29 -26.03
N GLN A 37 31.67 -75.66 -24.76
CA GLN A 37 30.75 -74.96 -23.86
C GLN A 37 31.29 -73.57 -23.46
N VAL A 38 32.60 -73.43 -23.23
CA VAL A 38 33.26 -72.14 -22.97
C VAL A 38 33.15 -71.24 -24.19
N ALA A 39 33.50 -71.72 -25.38
CA ALA A 39 33.38 -70.95 -26.62
C ALA A 39 31.93 -70.47 -26.90
N CYS A 40 30.93 -71.31 -26.59
CA CYS A 40 29.52 -70.93 -26.68
C CYS A 40 29.14 -69.81 -25.68
N LYS A 41 29.61 -69.91 -24.42
CA LYS A 41 29.40 -68.87 -23.41
C LYS A 41 30.08 -67.55 -23.79
N ASP A 42 31.30 -67.60 -24.33
CA ASP A 42 32.03 -66.42 -24.77
C ASP A 42 31.34 -65.71 -25.95
N ALA A 43 30.76 -66.47 -26.88
CA ALA A 43 29.95 -65.91 -27.96
C ALA A 43 28.70 -65.17 -27.42
N VAL A 44 28.02 -65.72 -26.40
CA VAL A 44 26.90 -65.05 -25.74
C VAL A 44 27.35 -63.78 -25.00
N ILE A 45 28.49 -63.82 -24.31
CA ILE A 45 29.08 -62.65 -23.64
C ILE A 45 29.43 -61.56 -24.66
N ALA A 46 29.98 -61.94 -25.82
CA ALA A 46 30.29 -61.00 -26.90
C ALA A 46 29.03 -60.31 -27.45
N GLU A 47 27.96 -61.06 -27.72
CA GLU A 47 26.70 -60.47 -28.19
C GLU A 47 26.01 -59.61 -27.11
N LEU A 48 26.05 -60.01 -25.84
CA LEU A 48 25.54 -59.17 -24.75
C LEU A 48 26.31 -57.85 -24.62
N LYS A 49 27.65 -57.88 -24.75
CA LYS A 49 28.49 -56.67 -24.81
C LYS A 49 28.13 -55.80 -26.02
N ALA A 50 27.92 -56.41 -27.19
CA ALA A 50 27.52 -55.68 -28.39
C ALA A 50 26.14 -55.02 -28.24
N ARG A 51 25.17 -55.71 -27.63
CA ARG A 51 23.84 -55.16 -27.29
C ARG A 51 23.95 -54.01 -26.29
N LEU A 52 24.77 -54.13 -25.25
CA LEU A 52 24.99 -53.07 -24.27
C LEU A 52 25.56 -51.82 -24.94
N ALA A 53 26.61 -51.97 -25.74
CA ALA A 53 27.22 -50.87 -26.49
C ALA A 53 26.26 -50.23 -27.51
N ARG A 54 25.34 -50.99 -28.11
CA ARG A 54 24.25 -50.44 -28.93
C ARG A 54 23.28 -49.60 -28.08
N HIS A 55 22.84 -50.10 -26.92
CA HIS A 55 21.99 -49.34 -26.00
C HIS A 55 22.65 -48.07 -25.47
N GLU A 56 23.94 -48.11 -25.11
CA GLU A 56 24.70 -46.93 -24.66
C GLU A 56 24.79 -45.85 -25.74
N ARG A 57 24.92 -46.23 -27.01
CA ARG A 57 24.88 -45.30 -28.16
C ARG A 57 23.47 -44.78 -28.48
N THR A 58 22.44 -45.59 -28.25
CA THR A 58 21.04 -45.18 -28.47
C THR A 58 20.51 -44.34 -27.30
N ARG A 59 21.18 -44.40 -26.15
CA ARG A 59 20.95 -43.55 -24.98
C ARG A 59 21.63 -42.20 -25.16
N GLU A 60 21.30 -41.53 -26.26
CA GLU A 60 21.49 -40.08 -26.35
C GLU A 60 20.83 -39.47 -25.11
N ALA A 61 21.62 -38.72 -24.33
CA ALA A 61 21.09 -38.00 -23.17
C ALA A 61 19.95 -37.07 -23.64
N PRO A 62 18.95 -36.77 -22.78
CA PRO A 62 17.94 -35.75 -23.09
C PRO A 62 18.66 -34.52 -23.64
N SER A 63 18.38 -34.17 -24.90
CA SER A 63 19.27 -33.38 -25.77
C SER A 63 19.97 -32.28 -24.97
N THR A 64 21.29 -32.35 -24.84
CA THR A 64 22.06 -31.64 -23.78
C THR A 64 21.74 -30.16 -23.67
N SER A 65 21.47 -29.51 -24.81
CA SER A 65 20.93 -28.15 -24.92
C SER A 65 19.72 -27.85 -24.03
N LEU A 66 18.79 -28.79 -23.83
CA LEU A 66 17.63 -28.65 -22.95
C LEU A 66 18.03 -28.67 -21.47
N LEU A 67 18.90 -29.61 -21.08
CA LEU A 67 19.46 -29.67 -19.73
C LEU A 67 20.24 -28.39 -19.40
N ASP A 68 21.10 -27.93 -20.31
CA ASP A 68 21.85 -26.69 -20.16
C ASP A 68 20.94 -25.45 -20.08
N SER A 69 19.82 -25.45 -20.81
CA SER A 69 18.83 -24.36 -20.77
C SER A 69 18.06 -24.34 -19.46
N LEU A 70 17.60 -25.51 -18.98
CA LEU A 70 16.93 -25.64 -17.69
C LEU A 70 17.87 -25.28 -16.51
N ILE A 71 19.16 -25.63 -16.59
CA ILE A 71 20.15 -25.24 -15.58
C ILE A 71 20.32 -23.71 -15.55
N LYS A 72 20.38 -23.05 -16.70
CA LYS A 72 20.41 -21.57 -16.78
C LYS A 72 19.15 -20.94 -16.21
N GLU A 73 17.98 -21.44 -16.60
CA GLU A 73 16.69 -20.93 -16.13
C GLU A 73 16.54 -21.10 -14.61
N ILE A 74 16.95 -22.24 -14.04
CA ILE A 74 17.00 -22.46 -12.59
C ILE A 74 17.97 -21.49 -11.90
N CYS A 75 19.14 -21.21 -12.50
CA CYS A 75 20.07 -20.21 -11.99
C CYS A 75 19.48 -18.79 -12.01
N GLU A 76 18.81 -18.40 -13.08
CA GLU A 76 18.14 -17.10 -13.21
C GLU A 76 16.98 -16.95 -12.22
N LEU A 77 16.11 -17.95 -12.11
CA LEU A 77 15.00 -17.96 -11.15
C LEU A 77 15.51 -17.91 -9.71
N LYS A 78 16.62 -18.60 -9.39
CA LYS A 78 17.27 -18.53 -8.07
C LYS A 78 17.86 -17.15 -7.78
N HIS A 79 18.41 -16.46 -8.78
CA HIS A 79 18.89 -15.09 -8.63
C HIS A 79 17.71 -14.13 -8.40
N LYS A 80 16.69 -14.17 -9.26
CA LYS A 80 15.46 -13.37 -9.13
C LYS A 80 14.79 -13.55 -7.78
N LEU A 81 14.67 -14.80 -7.29
CA LEU A 81 14.12 -15.09 -5.96
C LEU A 81 14.93 -14.39 -4.86
N LYS A 82 16.26 -14.50 -4.90
CA LYS A 82 17.15 -13.87 -3.92
C LYS A 82 17.06 -12.34 -3.96
N ASP A 83 16.94 -11.75 -5.14
CA ASP A 83 16.78 -10.30 -5.28
C ASP A 83 15.44 -9.85 -4.70
N THR A 84 14.34 -10.57 -4.99
CA THR A 84 13.03 -10.28 -4.39
C THR A 84 12.99 -10.46 -2.87
N GLU A 85 13.76 -11.40 -2.32
CA GLU A 85 13.91 -11.60 -0.87
C GLU A 85 14.67 -10.43 -0.22
N VAL A 86 15.72 -9.93 -0.89
CA VAL A 86 16.46 -8.73 -0.46
C VAL A 86 15.56 -7.49 -0.52
N ASP A 87 14.81 -7.29 -1.60
CA ASP A 87 13.89 -6.15 -1.78
C ASP A 87 12.71 -6.20 -0.78
N ALA A 88 12.20 -7.40 -0.47
CA ALA A 88 11.20 -7.58 0.57
C ALA A 88 11.77 -7.24 1.96
N SER A 89 13.00 -7.68 2.25
CA SER A 89 13.71 -7.40 3.50
C SER A 89 13.99 -5.90 3.69
N GLN A 90 14.40 -5.21 2.62
CA GLN A 90 14.62 -3.75 2.63
C GLN A 90 13.30 -2.99 2.86
N ARG A 91 12.22 -3.37 2.19
CA ARG A 91 10.89 -2.76 2.39
C ARG A 91 10.36 -2.99 3.80
N LEU A 92 10.54 -4.18 4.37
CA LEU A 92 10.18 -4.48 5.75
C LEU A 92 10.98 -3.61 6.75
N GLU A 93 12.29 -3.49 6.56
CA GLU A 93 13.13 -2.62 7.41
C GLU A 93 12.81 -1.13 7.25
N HIS A 94 12.41 -0.66 6.06
CA HIS A 94 11.92 0.70 5.86
C HIS A 94 10.60 0.94 6.63
N SER A 95 9.58 0.11 6.38
CA SER A 95 8.28 0.18 7.05
C SER A 95 8.40 0.09 8.59
N LYS A 96 9.35 -0.70 9.09
CA LYS A 96 9.68 -0.80 10.52
C LYS A 96 10.26 0.49 11.09
N ARG A 97 11.14 1.19 10.36
CA ARG A 97 11.69 2.50 10.77
C ARG A 97 10.61 3.59 10.75
N GLU A 98 9.75 3.60 9.73
CA GLU A 98 8.60 4.51 9.68
C GLU A 98 7.66 4.26 10.85
N SER A 99 7.32 3.00 11.12
CA SER A 99 6.49 2.60 12.27
C SER A 99 7.10 3.04 13.60
N GLN A 100 8.41 2.90 13.78
CA GLN A 100 9.12 3.39 14.97
C GLN A 100 9.10 4.92 15.08
N GLY A 101 9.26 5.64 13.97
CA GLY A 101 9.17 7.10 13.91
C GLY A 101 7.77 7.62 14.24
N LEU A 102 6.73 7.00 13.69
CA LEU A 102 5.33 7.29 14.01
C LEU A 102 5.02 6.99 15.49
N GLN A 103 5.47 5.84 16.00
CA GLN A 103 5.33 5.51 17.42
C GLN A 103 6.05 6.51 18.34
N GLN A 104 7.19 7.07 17.92
CA GLN A 104 7.86 8.12 18.70
C GLN A 104 7.06 9.42 18.69
N ARG A 105 6.61 9.89 17.52
CA ARG A 105 5.77 11.09 17.42
C ARG A 105 4.47 10.98 18.21
N LEU A 106 3.86 9.79 18.25
CA LEU A 106 2.70 9.52 19.11
C LEU A 106 3.05 9.66 20.59
N ARG A 107 4.16 9.06 21.06
CA ARG A 107 4.62 9.22 22.45
C ARG A 107 4.95 10.67 22.82
N ASP A 108 5.55 11.42 21.90
CA ASP A 108 5.90 12.83 22.12
C ASP A 108 4.61 13.67 22.26
N MET A 109 3.64 13.45 21.37
CA MET A 109 2.33 14.13 21.41
C MET A 109 1.49 13.72 22.63
N GLU A 110 1.55 12.45 23.06
CA GLU A 110 0.94 11.97 24.32
C GLU A 110 1.55 12.68 25.54
N GLN A 111 2.88 12.88 25.56
CA GLN A 111 3.56 13.62 26.63
C GLN A 111 3.20 15.10 26.62
N GLU A 112 3.15 15.76 25.45
CA GLU A 112 2.69 17.14 25.33
C GLU A 112 1.25 17.31 25.84
N LEU A 113 0.35 16.40 25.47
CA LEU A 113 -1.02 16.38 25.97
C LEU A 113 -1.08 16.19 27.49
N GLU A 114 -0.29 15.30 28.07
CA GLU A 114 -0.28 15.09 29.52
C GLU A 114 0.31 16.29 30.28
N CYS A 115 1.38 16.91 29.75
CA CYS A 115 1.89 18.19 30.25
C CYS A 115 0.84 19.30 30.21
N MET A 116 0.05 19.37 29.13
CA MET A 116 -1.06 20.33 29.01
C MET A 116 -2.22 20.00 29.96
N ARG A 117 -2.52 18.73 30.21
CA ARG A 117 -3.53 18.30 31.20
C ARG A 117 -3.14 18.69 32.62
N HIS A 118 -1.90 18.41 33.02
CA HIS A 118 -1.35 18.75 34.34
C HIS A 118 -1.15 20.26 34.57
N ARG A 119 -1.22 21.09 33.53
CA ARG A 119 -1.10 22.54 33.65
C ARG A 119 -2.25 23.12 34.50
N PRO A 120 -1.98 24.02 35.47
CA PRO A 120 -3.03 24.63 36.28
C PRO A 120 -4.03 25.45 35.43
N GLU A 121 -5.32 25.39 35.75
CA GLU A 121 -6.39 26.08 34.98
C GLU A 121 -6.14 27.58 34.80
N HIS A 122 -5.73 28.29 35.86
CA HIS A 122 -5.41 29.72 35.78
C HIS A 122 -4.29 30.07 34.77
N GLN A 123 -3.45 29.10 34.37
CA GLN A 123 -2.46 29.30 33.31
C GLN A 123 -3.06 29.05 31.92
N LYS A 124 -3.96 28.07 31.80
CA LYS A 124 -4.74 27.81 30.58
C LYS A 124 -5.62 29.02 30.27
N GLU A 125 -6.35 29.54 31.26
CA GLU A 125 -7.19 30.74 31.15
C GLU A 125 -6.40 31.97 30.69
N ARG A 126 -5.21 32.23 31.25
CA ARG A 126 -4.33 33.33 30.82
C ARG A 126 -3.86 33.18 29.38
N GLU A 127 -3.57 31.96 28.94
CA GLU A 127 -3.18 31.69 27.56
C GLU A 127 -4.37 31.86 26.60
N ILE A 128 -5.55 31.37 26.97
CA ILE A 128 -6.81 31.57 26.23
C ILE A 128 -7.11 33.07 26.10
N GLN A 129 -6.97 33.85 27.17
CA GLN A 129 -7.14 35.31 27.13
C GLN A 129 -6.12 35.99 26.20
N ARG A 130 -4.84 35.57 26.23
CA ARG A 130 -3.81 36.04 25.30
C ARG A 130 -4.15 35.72 23.85
N LEU A 131 -4.60 34.51 23.56
CA LEU A 131 -4.99 34.07 22.23
C LEU A 131 -6.22 34.82 21.72
N HIS A 132 -7.24 35.02 22.55
CA HIS A 132 -8.41 35.84 22.20
C HIS A 132 -8.03 37.30 21.92
N ALA A 133 -7.16 37.92 22.73
CA ALA A 133 -6.67 39.27 22.47
C ALA A 133 -5.87 39.36 21.15
N SER A 134 -5.06 38.34 20.84
CA SER A 134 -4.32 38.26 19.59
C SER A 134 -5.23 38.07 18.36
N LEU A 135 -6.30 37.27 18.48
CA LEU A 135 -7.32 37.11 17.43
C LEU A 135 -8.10 38.41 17.21
N ALA A 136 -8.60 39.03 18.29
CA ALA A 136 -9.34 40.29 18.19
C ALA A 136 -8.53 41.43 17.54
N GLU A 137 -7.22 41.51 17.83
CA GLU A 137 -6.34 42.49 17.17
C GLU A 137 -6.11 42.15 15.68
N ARG A 138 -5.99 40.86 15.32
CA ARG A 138 -5.92 40.44 13.90
C ARG A 138 -7.20 40.81 13.16
N ASP A 139 -8.37 40.58 13.75
CA ASP A 139 -9.67 40.91 13.17
C ASP A 139 -9.82 42.44 13.00
N ARG A 140 -9.36 43.23 13.99
CA ARG A 140 -9.33 44.70 13.93
C ARG A 140 -8.42 45.22 12.81
N VAL A 141 -7.22 44.65 12.68
CA VAL A 141 -6.27 44.98 11.59
C VAL A 141 -6.84 44.57 10.23
N GLN A 142 -7.47 43.40 10.13
CA GLN A 142 -8.08 42.92 8.89
C GLN A 142 -9.26 43.81 8.47
N ALA A 143 -10.18 44.14 9.38
CA ALA A 143 -11.27 45.07 9.10
C ALA A 143 -10.76 46.46 8.66
N THR A 144 -9.68 46.95 9.27
CA THR A 144 -9.04 48.21 8.86
C THR A 144 -8.47 48.11 7.44
N ARG A 145 -7.80 47.00 7.12
CA ARG A 145 -7.28 46.70 5.78
C ARG A 145 -8.40 46.66 4.74
N ASP A 146 -9.51 45.99 5.04
CA ASP A 146 -10.61 45.80 4.10
C ASP A 146 -11.32 47.12 3.77
N VAL A 147 -11.48 48.02 4.76
CA VAL A 147 -11.97 49.39 4.54
C VAL A 147 -11.00 50.20 3.66
N LEU A 148 -9.69 50.13 3.93
CA LEU A 148 -8.68 50.82 3.11
C LEU A 148 -8.63 50.29 1.67
N CYS A 149 -8.73 48.98 1.48
CA CYS A 149 -8.81 48.37 0.15
C CYS A 149 -10.08 48.79 -0.59
N SER A 150 -11.23 48.88 0.09
CA SER A 150 -12.50 49.31 -0.50
C SER A 150 -12.44 50.78 -0.93
N SER A 151 -11.98 51.67 -0.05
CA SER A 151 -11.79 53.10 -0.36
C SER A 151 -10.80 53.34 -1.50
N LEU A 152 -9.73 52.54 -1.61
CA LEU A 152 -8.78 52.64 -2.72
C LEU A 152 -9.43 52.24 -4.06
N VAL A 153 -10.31 51.24 -4.08
CA VAL A 153 -11.08 50.87 -5.28
C VAL A 153 -12.05 51.99 -5.68
N GLU A 154 -12.76 52.57 -4.71
CA GLU A 154 -13.65 53.71 -4.93
C GLU A 154 -12.92 54.92 -5.54
N GLU A 155 -11.74 55.27 -5.03
CA GLU A 155 -10.92 56.36 -5.60
C GLU A 155 -10.41 56.05 -7.01
N VAL A 156 -10.03 54.79 -7.30
CA VAL A 156 -9.63 54.38 -8.66
C VAL A 156 -10.79 54.52 -9.64
N ASP A 157 -12.00 54.09 -9.27
CA ASP A 157 -13.18 54.22 -10.13
C ASP A 157 -13.63 55.69 -10.26
N GLN A 158 -13.51 56.50 -9.20
CA GLN A 158 -13.73 57.95 -9.24
C GLN A 158 -12.77 58.64 -10.22
N LEU A 159 -11.47 58.37 -10.12
CA LEU A 159 -10.45 58.92 -11.04
C LEU A 159 -10.68 58.46 -12.48
N ARG A 160 -11.09 57.20 -12.68
CA ARG A 160 -11.45 56.68 -14.00
C ARG A 160 -12.68 57.38 -14.58
N GLY A 161 -13.68 57.67 -13.75
CA GLY A 161 -14.86 58.47 -14.10
C GLY A 161 -14.50 59.91 -14.48
N GLN A 162 -13.65 60.56 -13.69
CA GLN A 162 -13.13 61.91 -13.97
C GLN A 162 -12.33 61.95 -15.28
N LEU A 163 -11.43 61.00 -15.51
CA LEU A 163 -10.68 60.89 -16.77
C LEU A 163 -11.63 60.71 -17.96
N GLY A 164 -12.66 59.86 -17.83
CA GLY A 164 -13.71 59.70 -18.84
C GLY A 164 -14.55 60.95 -19.08
N ALA A 165 -14.74 61.82 -18.08
CA ALA A 165 -15.35 63.14 -18.27
C ALA A 165 -14.42 64.10 -19.03
N THR A 166 -13.15 64.19 -18.62
CA THR A 166 -12.13 65.02 -19.29
C THR A 166 -11.93 64.63 -20.74
N VAL A 167 -11.88 63.33 -21.07
CA VAL A 167 -11.79 62.84 -22.45
C VAL A 167 -12.99 63.30 -23.29
N ARG A 168 -14.21 63.29 -22.75
CA ARG A 168 -15.41 63.79 -23.44
C ARG A 168 -15.36 65.29 -23.68
N VAL A 169 -14.89 66.09 -22.71
CA VAL A 169 -14.69 67.54 -22.88
C VAL A 169 -13.63 67.81 -23.96
N CYS A 170 -12.51 67.10 -23.96
CA CYS A 170 -11.48 67.22 -25.00
C CYS A 170 -12.02 66.86 -26.40
N GLN A 171 -12.82 65.80 -26.52
CA GLN A 171 -13.49 65.42 -27.78
C GLN A 171 -14.46 66.50 -28.25
N GLU A 172 -15.24 67.12 -27.35
CA GLU A 172 -16.14 68.21 -27.72
C GLU A 172 -15.36 69.47 -28.17
N LEU A 173 -14.29 69.83 -27.45
CA LEU A 173 -13.45 70.97 -27.80
C LEU A 173 -12.74 70.77 -29.16
N LEU A 174 -12.22 69.57 -29.44
CA LEU A 174 -11.69 69.21 -30.76
C LEU A 174 -12.78 69.37 -31.84
N GLY A 175 -13.96 68.80 -31.63
CA GLY A 175 -15.09 68.93 -32.56
C GLY A 175 -15.64 70.36 -32.71
N ARG A 176 -15.35 71.27 -31.77
CA ARG A 176 -15.63 72.72 -31.90
C ARG A 176 -14.51 73.42 -32.69
N LEU A 177 -13.25 73.11 -32.43
CA LEU A 177 -12.09 73.68 -33.14
C LEU A 177 -12.06 73.28 -34.62
N GLU A 178 -12.44 72.04 -34.95
CA GLU A 178 -12.60 71.58 -36.33
C GLU A 178 -13.69 72.35 -37.08
N LYS A 179 -14.74 72.82 -36.39
CA LYS A 179 -15.83 73.63 -36.95
C LYS A 179 -15.49 75.12 -37.01
N SER A 180 -14.71 75.64 -36.05
CA SER A 180 -14.33 77.05 -35.97
C SER A 180 -13.10 77.41 -36.81
N ARG A 181 -12.50 76.44 -37.52
CA ARG A 181 -11.37 76.66 -38.43
C ARG A 181 -11.81 77.29 -39.76
N THR A 182 -12.52 78.41 -39.68
CA THR A 182 -12.71 79.39 -40.76
C THR A 182 -11.63 80.47 -40.64
N PRO A 183 -10.83 80.75 -41.69
CA PRO A 183 -9.61 81.54 -41.50
C PRO A 183 -9.86 83.06 -41.48
N GLY A 184 -9.65 83.69 -40.31
CA GLY A 184 -9.05 85.03 -40.22
C GLY A 184 -9.71 86.08 -39.29
N ALA A 185 -8.83 86.72 -38.48
CA ALA A 185 -8.87 88.14 -38.08
C ALA A 185 -9.64 88.62 -36.81
N GLU A 186 -9.28 88.13 -35.60
CA GLU A 186 -9.65 88.79 -34.31
C GLU A 186 -8.49 88.89 -33.28
N ASP A 187 -7.22 88.80 -33.72
CA ASP A 187 -6.10 88.48 -32.81
C ASP A 187 -5.65 89.60 -31.83
N ASN A 188 -5.93 90.88 -32.11
CA ASN A 188 -5.25 91.99 -31.41
C ASN A 188 -6.03 92.60 -30.23
N ALA A 189 -7.36 92.49 -30.21
CA ALA A 189 -8.17 93.00 -29.09
C ALA A 189 -8.16 92.04 -27.88
N HIS A 190 -8.24 90.73 -28.15
CA HIS A 190 -8.19 89.69 -27.12
C HIS A 190 -6.85 89.67 -26.36
N ALA A 191 -5.73 89.99 -27.00
CA ALA A 191 -4.42 90.01 -26.36
C ALA A 191 -4.38 90.98 -25.15
N VAL A 192 -4.90 92.20 -25.31
CA VAL A 192 -4.91 93.24 -24.25
C VAL A 192 -5.85 92.89 -23.10
N GLU A 193 -7.00 92.27 -23.39
CA GLU A 193 -7.93 91.82 -22.37
C GLU A 193 -7.33 90.67 -21.54
N VAL A 194 -6.73 89.68 -22.20
CA VAL A 194 -6.03 88.55 -21.55
C VAL A 194 -4.90 89.04 -20.66
N GLU A 195 -4.10 90.02 -21.10
CA GLU A 195 -3.00 90.60 -20.32
C GLU A 195 -3.50 91.34 -19.06
N ASN A 196 -4.64 92.03 -19.14
CA ASN A 196 -5.29 92.68 -18.00
C ASN A 196 -5.86 91.66 -16.99
N LEU A 197 -6.50 90.59 -17.46
CA LEU A 197 -6.96 89.50 -16.59
C LEU A 197 -5.79 88.78 -15.91
N ASN A 198 -4.72 88.48 -16.64
CA ASN A 198 -3.50 87.85 -16.10
C ASN A 198 -2.88 88.73 -14.99
N SER A 199 -2.78 90.04 -15.24
CA SER A 199 -2.31 91.03 -14.26
C SER A 199 -3.15 91.09 -12.96
N LYS A 200 -4.45 90.79 -13.03
CA LYS A 200 -5.33 90.67 -11.85
C LYS A 200 -5.13 89.33 -11.14
N TRP A 201 -5.03 88.23 -11.90
CA TRP A 201 -4.83 86.88 -11.36
C TRP A 201 -3.51 86.77 -10.59
N GLN A 202 -2.40 87.31 -11.14
CA GLN A 202 -1.10 87.33 -10.45
C GLN A 202 -1.14 88.06 -9.11
N LYS A 203 -1.87 89.18 -9.01
CA LYS A 203 -2.04 89.92 -7.74
C LYS A 203 -2.84 89.13 -6.70
N TYR A 204 -3.90 88.46 -7.14
CA TYR A 204 -4.67 87.56 -6.28
C TYR A 204 -3.82 86.39 -5.78
N ASP A 205 -3.07 85.74 -6.68
CA ASP A 205 -2.26 84.58 -6.32
C ASP A 205 -1.09 84.93 -5.39
N GLN A 206 -0.43 86.07 -5.61
CA GLN A 206 0.58 86.60 -4.68
C GLN A 206 0.00 86.89 -3.28
N SER A 207 -1.21 87.47 -3.20
CA SER A 207 -1.87 87.73 -1.92
C SER A 207 -2.30 86.44 -1.21
N ARG A 208 -2.84 85.47 -1.97
CA ARG A 208 -3.15 84.12 -1.51
C ARG A 208 -1.90 83.40 -0.97
N GLU A 209 -0.78 83.44 -1.70
CA GLU A 209 0.48 82.85 -1.25
C GLU A 209 0.97 83.46 0.07
N GLN A 210 0.93 84.79 0.20
CA GLN A 210 1.33 85.48 1.44
C GLN A 210 0.44 85.07 2.62
N TYR A 211 -0.87 84.96 2.40
CA TYR A 211 -1.81 84.50 3.41
C TYR A 211 -1.57 83.03 3.82
N VAL A 212 -1.35 82.14 2.85
CA VAL A 212 -1.02 80.72 3.11
C VAL A 212 0.31 80.60 3.85
N LYS A 213 1.35 81.36 3.46
CA LYS A 213 2.64 81.39 4.17
C LYS A 213 2.45 81.81 5.64
N GLY A 214 1.69 82.86 5.91
CA GLY A 214 1.37 83.30 7.27
C GLY A 214 0.51 82.31 8.09
N LEU A 215 -0.33 81.49 7.44
CA LEU A 215 -1.02 80.37 8.10
C LEU A 215 -0.06 79.24 8.43
N CYS A 216 0.82 78.85 7.50
CA CYS A 216 1.85 77.85 7.72
C CYS A 216 2.84 78.25 8.82
N GLU A 217 3.17 79.55 8.93
CA GLU A 217 4.00 80.10 10.01
C GLU A 217 3.29 79.99 11.37
N LYS A 218 2.01 80.35 11.47
CA LYS A 218 1.20 80.19 12.70
C LYS A 218 0.98 78.73 13.10
N LEU A 219 0.92 77.81 12.15
CA LEU A 219 0.90 76.36 12.40
C LEU A 219 2.29 75.81 12.75
N ARG A 220 3.36 76.53 12.43
CA ARG A 220 4.75 76.20 12.74
C ARG A 220 5.23 76.82 14.06
N GLU A 221 4.56 77.85 14.59
CA GLU A 221 4.83 78.36 15.95
C GLU A 221 4.64 77.22 16.97
N PRO A 222 5.73 76.76 17.63
CA PRO A 222 5.66 75.54 18.40
C PRO A 222 5.01 75.83 19.75
N SER A 223 3.85 75.22 19.99
CA SER A 223 3.55 74.75 21.34
C SER A 223 4.63 73.71 21.68
N GLY A 224 5.72 74.15 22.34
CA GLY A 224 6.93 73.34 22.54
C GLY A 224 6.73 71.98 23.22
N LEU A 225 5.59 71.82 23.92
CA LEU A 225 5.13 70.54 24.47
C LEU A 225 4.71 69.55 23.36
N ALA A 226 4.01 69.99 22.33
CA ALA A 226 3.50 69.15 21.25
C ALA A 226 4.61 68.60 20.33
N GLN A 227 5.72 69.31 20.15
CA GLN A 227 6.82 68.83 19.30
C GLN A 227 7.63 67.72 19.98
N ALA A 228 7.92 67.85 21.29
CA ALA A 228 8.54 66.78 22.07
C ALA A 228 7.62 65.56 22.21
N GLN A 229 6.32 65.78 22.39
CA GLN A 229 5.32 64.72 22.52
C GLN A 229 5.05 64.02 21.16
N GLY A 230 5.10 64.77 20.05
CA GLY A 230 5.07 64.26 18.69
C GLY A 230 6.28 63.39 18.36
N GLN A 231 7.50 63.84 18.67
CA GLN A 231 8.72 63.04 18.47
C GLN A 231 8.74 61.76 19.33
N ALA A 232 8.24 61.83 20.57
CA ALA A 232 8.12 60.65 21.43
C ALA A 232 7.07 59.65 20.90
N THR A 233 5.94 60.11 20.39
CA THR A 233 4.93 59.23 19.78
C THR A 233 5.39 58.67 18.44
N GLU A 234 6.12 59.43 17.64
CA GLU A 234 6.70 58.96 16.37
C GLU A 234 7.78 57.89 16.60
N ALA A 235 8.64 58.06 17.61
CA ALA A 235 9.62 57.04 17.99
C ALA A 235 8.96 55.73 18.47
N LEU A 236 7.91 55.81 19.29
CA LEU A 236 7.14 54.64 19.74
C LEU A 236 6.42 53.93 18.58
N LEU A 237 5.89 54.69 17.61
CA LEU A 237 5.29 54.12 16.40
C LEU A 237 6.34 53.45 15.51
N GLN A 238 7.54 54.03 15.37
CA GLN A 238 8.65 53.43 14.62
C GLN A 238 9.15 52.13 15.30
N GLU A 239 9.24 52.10 16.63
CA GLU A 239 9.57 50.89 17.40
C GLU A 239 8.51 49.79 17.21
N GLU A 240 7.22 50.13 17.31
CA GLU A 240 6.12 49.19 17.13
C GLU A 240 6.03 48.68 15.67
N ILE A 241 6.27 49.53 14.67
CA ILE A 241 6.39 49.12 13.26
C ILE A 241 7.55 48.12 13.10
N GLY A 242 8.70 48.37 13.74
CA GLY A 242 9.83 47.43 13.76
C GLY A 242 9.45 46.09 14.37
N ARG A 243 8.77 46.11 15.52
CA ARG A 243 8.31 44.92 16.24
C ARG A 243 7.29 44.11 15.42
N LEU A 244 6.32 44.77 14.81
CA LEU A 244 5.29 44.14 13.97
C LEU A 244 5.89 43.57 12.68
N ASN A 245 6.83 44.26 12.05
CA ASN A 245 7.55 43.74 10.87
C ASN A 245 8.38 42.50 11.21
N GLY A 246 9.05 42.48 12.36
CA GLY A 246 9.77 41.29 12.85
C GLY A 246 8.84 40.10 13.09
N LEU A 247 7.70 40.33 13.75
CA LEU A 247 6.68 39.29 13.97
C LEU A 247 6.06 38.79 12.66
N LEU A 248 5.83 39.68 11.69
CA LEU A 248 5.34 39.29 10.36
C LEU A 248 6.36 38.42 9.61
N GLN A 249 7.65 38.78 9.63
CA GLN A 249 8.72 37.97 9.05
C GLN A 249 8.82 36.60 9.72
N GLU A 250 8.75 36.52 11.05
CA GLU A 250 8.73 35.25 11.79
C GLU A 250 7.54 34.37 11.37
N LYS A 251 6.35 34.97 11.22
CA LYS A 251 5.13 34.25 10.79
C LYS A 251 5.18 33.82 9.33
N MET A 252 5.76 34.62 8.43
CA MET A 252 6.03 34.21 7.04
C MET A 252 6.97 33.00 7.00
N LEU A 253 8.10 33.06 7.71
CA LEU A 253 9.03 31.93 7.84
C LEU A 253 8.36 30.70 8.48
N GLN A 254 7.41 30.89 9.41
CA GLN A 254 6.63 29.78 9.96
C GLN A 254 5.68 29.18 8.92
N CYS A 255 4.99 29.99 8.13
CA CYS A 255 4.13 29.52 7.03
C CYS A 255 4.94 28.78 5.96
N GLU A 256 6.12 29.28 5.58
CA GLU A 256 7.04 28.61 4.65
C GLU A 256 7.45 27.22 5.16
N ARG A 257 7.90 27.12 6.43
CA ARG A 257 8.23 25.81 7.04
C ARG A 257 7.04 24.85 7.04
N MET A 258 5.85 25.33 7.43
CA MET A 258 4.64 24.50 7.43
C MET A 258 4.22 24.06 6.02
N SER A 259 4.45 24.89 4.99
CA SER A 259 4.24 24.49 3.59
C SER A 259 5.22 23.39 3.22
N THR A 260 6.53 23.59 3.43
CA THR A 260 7.53 22.57 3.08
C THR A 260 7.30 21.24 3.81
N GLU A 261 6.91 21.28 5.09
CA GLU A 261 6.56 20.06 5.83
C GLU A 261 5.31 19.36 5.30
N ARG A 262 4.32 20.11 4.80
CA ARG A 262 3.13 19.55 4.14
C ARG A 262 3.51 18.92 2.80
N ASP A 263 4.24 19.68 1.98
CA ASP A 263 4.61 19.30 0.61
C ASP A 263 5.58 18.10 0.60
N GLU A 264 6.38 17.90 1.67
CA GLU A 264 7.16 16.67 1.88
C GLU A 264 6.32 15.47 2.33
N ARG A 265 5.23 15.68 3.08
CA ARG A 265 4.35 14.59 3.56
C ARG A 265 3.41 14.10 2.46
N GLU A 266 2.89 15.01 1.65
CA GLU A 266 1.96 14.74 0.55
C GLU A 266 2.37 13.55 -0.34
N PRO A 267 3.61 13.43 -0.89
CA PRO A 267 3.97 12.28 -1.72
C PRO A 267 4.00 10.95 -0.95
N ARG A 268 4.46 10.95 0.32
CA ARG A 268 4.50 9.72 1.14
C ARG A 268 3.09 9.24 1.49
N ASP A 269 2.19 10.16 1.81
CA ASP A 269 0.79 9.85 2.08
C ASP A 269 0.09 9.38 0.78
N GLN A 270 0.38 10.01 -0.36
CA GLN A 270 -0.14 9.61 -1.68
C GLN A 270 0.33 8.21 -2.13
N GLU A 271 1.60 7.87 -1.92
CA GLU A 271 2.15 6.52 -2.17
C GLU A 271 1.51 5.48 -1.25
N ARG A 272 1.36 5.80 0.04
CA ARG A 272 0.71 4.92 1.02
C ARG A 272 -0.75 4.67 0.69
N ILE A 273 -1.49 5.70 0.24
CA ILE A 273 -2.89 5.57 -0.22
C ILE A 273 -2.95 4.63 -1.43
N GLN A 274 -2.12 4.83 -2.46
CA GLN A 274 -2.08 3.96 -3.63
C GLN A 274 -1.78 2.49 -3.26
N MET A 275 -0.83 2.26 -2.35
CA MET A 275 -0.53 0.90 -1.87
C MET A 275 -1.71 0.24 -1.15
N LEU A 276 -2.46 1.00 -0.34
CA LEU A 276 -3.68 0.51 0.31
C LEU A 276 -4.82 0.26 -0.69
N GLU A 277 -4.97 1.10 -1.71
CA GLU A 277 -5.93 0.87 -2.81
C GLU A 277 -5.63 -0.44 -3.56
N GLN A 278 -4.37 -0.69 -3.91
CA GLN A 278 -3.96 -1.95 -4.55
C GLN A 278 -4.18 -3.16 -3.63
N GLN A 279 -3.92 -3.02 -2.31
CA GLN A 279 -4.20 -4.09 -1.34
C GLN A 279 -5.71 -4.40 -1.25
N VAL A 280 -6.57 -3.38 -1.25
CA VAL A 280 -8.03 -3.55 -1.26
C VAL A 280 -8.49 -4.22 -2.56
N LEU A 281 -7.94 -3.84 -3.71
CA LEU A 281 -8.25 -4.48 -5.00
C LEU A 281 -7.84 -5.97 -5.00
N ALA A 282 -6.65 -6.30 -4.52
CA ALA A 282 -6.19 -7.68 -4.38
C ALA A 282 -7.12 -8.50 -3.47
N TYR A 283 -7.49 -7.98 -2.29
CA TYR A 283 -8.43 -8.67 -1.40
C TYR A 283 -9.84 -8.83 -1.98
N ILE A 284 -10.29 -7.90 -2.82
CA ILE A 284 -11.55 -8.04 -3.57
C ILE A 284 -11.45 -9.17 -4.61
N GLU A 285 -10.30 -9.33 -5.28
CA GLU A 285 -10.06 -10.39 -6.26
C GLU A 285 -9.89 -11.77 -5.59
N ASP A 286 -9.15 -11.85 -4.49
CA ASP A 286 -9.03 -13.04 -3.64
C ASP A 286 -10.42 -13.50 -3.15
N PHE A 287 -11.22 -12.59 -2.60
CA PHE A 287 -12.57 -12.91 -2.10
C PHE A 287 -13.52 -13.38 -3.22
N LYS A 288 -13.42 -12.79 -4.42
CA LYS A 288 -14.18 -13.26 -5.60
C LYS A 288 -13.73 -14.66 -6.04
N SER A 289 -12.44 -14.93 -6.00
CA SER A 289 -11.86 -16.23 -6.40
C SER A 289 -12.27 -17.33 -5.41
N GLU A 290 -12.10 -17.09 -4.11
CA GLU A 290 -12.56 -17.97 -3.02
C GLU A 290 -14.07 -18.26 -3.13
N ARG A 291 -14.88 -17.24 -3.45
CA ARG A 291 -16.31 -17.43 -3.71
C ARG A 291 -16.55 -18.36 -4.91
N ALA A 292 -15.85 -18.16 -6.03
CA ALA A 292 -16.01 -18.99 -7.22
C ALA A 292 -15.58 -20.44 -6.97
N ASP A 293 -14.54 -20.68 -6.17
CA ASP A 293 -14.15 -22.03 -5.73
C ASP A 293 -15.18 -22.66 -4.79
N ARG A 294 -15.77 -21.87 -3.89
CA ARG A 294 -16.88 -22.33 -3.05
C ARG A 294 -18.10 -22.74 -3.87
N GLU A 295 -18.45 -21.97 -4.89
CA GLU A 295 -19.57 -22.29 -5.81
C GLU A 295 -19.27 -23.55 -6.64
N ARG A 296 -18.03 -23.73 -7.13
CA ARG A 296 -17.58 -24.98 -7.77
C ARG A 296 -17.68 -26.18 -6.82
N ALA A 297 -17.22 -26.04 -5.58
CA ALA A 297 -17.30 -27.10 -4.58
C ALA A 297 -18.76 -27.47 -4.24
N GLN A 298 -19.65 -26.48 -4.13
CA GLN A 298 -21.09 -26.70 -3.96
C GLN A 298 -21.71 -27.45 -5.15
N GLY A 299 -21.35 -27.09 -6.39
CA GLY A 299 -21.75 -27.84 -7.58
C GLY A 299 -21.32 -29.30 -7.54
N LYS A 300 -20.05 -29.57 -7.16
CA LYS A 300 -19.54 -30.94 -7.03
C LYS A 300 -20.23 -31.74 -5.91
N ILE A 301 -20.63 -31.09 -4.82
CA ILE A 301 -21.42 -31.72 -3.75
C ILE A 301 -22.80 -32.15 -4.28
N LEU A 302 -23.49 -31.30 -5.04
CA LEU A 302 -24.78 -31.63 -5.65
C LEU A 302 -24.65 -32.81 -6.63
N GLU A 303 -23.65 -32.80 -7.52
CA GLU A 303 -23.38 -33.93 -8.42
C GLU A 303 -23.14 -35.26 -7.67
N LEU A 304 -22.42 -35.21 -6.55
CA LEU A 304 -22.16 -36.40 -5.73
C LEU A 304 -23.39 -36.85 -4.93
N GLN A 305 -24.28 -35.93 -4.54
CA GLN A 305 -25.57 -36.27 -3.93
C GLN A 305 -26.45 -37.00 -4.94
N ASP A 306 -26.58 -36.47 -6.15
CA ASP A 306 -27.26 -37.08 -7.29
C ASP A 306 -26.71 -38.50 -7.63
N ASP A 307 -25.39 -38.67 -7.64
CA ASP A 307 -24.75 -39.99 -7.86
C ASP A 307 -25.09 -40.96 -6.72
N VAL A 308 -25.05 -40.50 -5.47
CA VAL A 308 -25.41 -41.32 -4.30
C VAL A 308 -26.89 -41.74 -4.35
N GLU A 309 -27.81 -40.83 -4.69
CA GLU A 309 -29.23 -41.15 -4.84
C GLU A 309 -29.47 -42.17 -5.97
N ARG A 310 -28.82 -42.00 -7.12
CA ARG A 310 -28.87 -42.99 -8.24
C ARG A 310 -28.37 -44.36 -7.81
N LEU A 311 -27.22 -44.43 -7.12
CA LEU A 311 -26.64 -45.68 -6.65
C LEU A 311 -27.52 -46.34 -5.56
N GLN A 312 -28.11 -45.56 -4.66
CA GLN A 312 -29.07 -46.06 -3.67
C GLN A 312 -30.31 -46.66 -4.33
N LEU A 313 -30.88 -45.97 -5.32
CA LEU A 313 -32.02 -46.48 -6.09
C LEU A 313 -31.66 -47.78 -6.81
N GLN A 314 -30.48 -47.85 -7.44
CA GLN A 314 -29.99 -49.04 -8.13
C GLN A 314 -29.83 -50.23 -7.17
N ILE A 315 -29.25 -50.02 -5.98
CA ILE A 315 -29.16 -51.03 -4.92
C ILE A 315 -30.57 -51.47 -4.48
N HIS A 316 -31.50 -50.52 -4.31
CA HIS A 316 -32.87 -50.83 -3.89
C HIS A 316 -33.63 -51.67 -4.92
N THR A 317 -33.47 -51.40 -6.23
CA THR A 317 -34.01 -52.27 -7.30
C THR A 317 -33.36 -53.65 -7.35
N GLN A 318 -32.05 -53.76 -7.08
CA GLN A 318 -31.36 -55.06 -7.02
C GLN A 318 -31.71 -55.87 -5.75
N ALA A 319 -32.20 -55.21 -4.69
CA ALA A 319 -32.65 -55.84 -3.45
C ALA A 319 -34.12 -56.28 -3.46
N SER A 320 -34.87 -56.03 -4.55
CA SER A 320 -36.27 -56.44 -4.69
C SER A 320 -36.39 -57.97 -4.89
N PRO A 321 -37.25 -58.69 -4.14
CA PRO A 321 -37.27 -60.15 -4.15
C PRO A 321 -38.20 -60.72 -5.22
N GLU A 322 -37.64 -61.20 -6.34
CA GLU A 322 -38.31 -62.16 -7.23
C GLU A 322 -37.57 -63.51 -7.30
N ALA A 323 -38.35 -64.57 -7.43
CA ALA A 323 -37.95 -65.92 -7.04
C ALA A 323 -37.30 -66.74 -8.17
N THR A 324 -36.37 -67.60 -7.76
CA THR A 324 -36.04 -68.90 -8.38
C THR A 324 -35.68 -68.95 -9.88
N SER A 325 -34.40 -69.19 -10.18
CA SER A 325 -34.04 -70.26 -11.15
C SER A 325 -32.62 -70.85 -10.99
N ALA A 326 -32.59 -72.18 -10.92
CA ALA A 326 -31.56 -73.09 -11.46
C ALA A 326 -30.05 -72.99 -11.09
N ARG A 327 -29.69 -73.75 -10.03
CA ARG A 327 -28.78 -74.93 -10.07
C ARG A 327 -27.52 -74.92 -10.99
N ARG A 328 -26.33 -74.91 -10.37
CA ARG A 328 -25.29 -76.02 -10.34
C ARG A 328 -23.95 -75.49 -9.81
N LEU A 329 -23.38 -75.98 -8.70
CA LEU A 329 -22.76 -77.28 -8.36
C LEU A 329 -21.22 -77.30 -8.52
N HIS A 330 -20.58 -77.95 -7.53
CA HIS A 330 -19.28 -78.64 -7.54
C HIS A 330 -17.94 -77.92 -7.17
N ILE A 331 -17.50 -78.26 -5.94
CA ILE A 331 -16.28 -79.05 -5.63
C ILE A 331 -14.93 -78.37 -5.27
N SER A 332 -14.39 -78.86 -4.14
CA SER A 332 -12.99 -78.99 -3.70
C SER A 332 -12.13 -77.83 -3.19
N LEU A 333 -11.96 -77.82 -1.87
CA LEU A 333 -10.75 -78.30 -1.18
C LEU A 333 -9.38 -77.69 -1.55
N LYS A 334 -8.81 -76.84 -0.67
CA LYS A 334 -7.52 -77.05 0.04
C LYS A 334 -7.21 -75.91 1.05
N LYS A 335 -6.60 -76.27 2.19
CA LYS A 335 -5.92 -75.40 3.17
C LYS A 335 -4.38 -75.60 3.03
N PRO A 336 -3.47 -75.02 3.85
CA PRO A 336 -3.44 -73.78 4.67
C PRO A 336 -2.17 -72.92 4.37
N VAL A 337 -1.82 -71.95 5.27
CA VAL A 337 -0.48 -71.52 5.77
C VAL A 337 -0.50 -69.99 6.07
N ARG A 338 -0.48 -69.55 7.35
CA ARG A 338 0.69 -69.08 8.15
C ARG A 338 1.44 -67.91 7.45
N LYS A 339 1.68 -66.75 8.09
CA LYS A 339 2.22 -66.54 9.46
C LYS A 339 1.70 -65.27 10.16
N GLN A 340 2.07 -65.20 11.43
CA GLN A 340 1.77 -64.25 12.50
C GLN A 340 3.09 -63.62 12.98
N THR A 341 3.09 -62.31 13.26
CA THR A 341 3.98 -61.55 14.19
C THR A 341 3.47 -60.10 14.16
N ASP A 342 2.83 -59.53 15.19
CA ASP A 342 3.20 -59.31 16.60
C ASP A 342 3.91 -57.96 16.85
N THR A 343 3.72 -57.48 18.10
CA THR A 343 4.33 -56.31 18.76
C THR A 343 3.75 -54.93 18.39
N ALA A 344 3.55 -53.99 19.34
CA ALA A 344 3.28 -54.10 20.78
C ALA A 344 2.67 -52.77 21.28
N GLU A 345 1.93 -52.80 22.39
CA GLU A 345 1.47 -51.59 23.09
C GLU A 345 2.62 -50.88 23.81
N THR A 346 2.55 -49.55 23.91
CA THR A 346 3.05 -48.85 25.11
C THR A 346 2.16 -47.63 25.41
N LEU A 347 1.22 -47.80 26.34
CA LEU A 347 0.64 -46.67 27.08
C LEU A 347 1.64 -46.19 28.13
N LEU A 348 2.04 -44.92 28.10
CA LEU A 348 2.56 -44.26 29.30
C LEU A 348 1.94 -42.88 29.48
N ARG A 349 1.29 -42.73 30.64
CA ARG A 349 0.64 -41.53 31.15
C ARG A 349 1.51 -40.96 32.26
N SER A 350 1.91 -39.70 32.15
CA SER A 350 2.48 -38.93 33.27
C SER A 350 2.29 -37.43 33.08
N SER A 351 1.30 -36.89 33.80
CA SER A 351 1.32 -35.49 34.29
C SER A 351 1.69 -35.53 35.78
N PRO A 352 2.20 -34.43 36.36
CA PRO A 352 1.28 -33.47 36.98
C PRO A 352 1.71 -31.99 36.93
N ALA A 353 0.75 -31.08 37.16
CA ALA A 353 0.82 -29.78 37.88
C ALA A 353 1.98 -28.77 37.56
N ASP A 354 1.80 -27.46 37.40
CA ASP A 354 0.64 -26.54 37.47
C ASP A 354 1.06 -25.18 36.80
N SER A 355 0.31 -24.07 36.69
CA SER A 355 -0.99 -23.66 37.23
C SER A 355 -1.67 -22.55 36.38
N SER A 356 -2.90 -22.19 36.76
CA SER A 356 -3.56 -20.87 36.65
C SER A 356 -3.49 -20.06 35.34
N ALA A 357 -4.55 -20.19 34.52
CA ALA A 357 -5.22 -19.03 33.93
C ALA A 357 -6.70 -19.35 33.61
N LYS A 358 -7.60 -18.71 34.34
CA LYS A 358 -9.05 -18.94 34.31
C LYS A 358 -9.70 -18.12 33.19
N ARG A 359 -10.23 -18.76 32.13
CA ARG A 359 -11.25 -18.14 31.25
C ARG A 359 -12.43 -19.09 31.04
N THR A 360 -13.61 -18.58 31.36
CA THR A 360 -14.89 -19.26 31.34
C THR A 360 -15.37 -19.56 29.92
N ALA A 361 -15.82 -20.79 29.70
CA ALA A 361 -16.70 -21.10 28.58
C ALA A 361 -18.07 -20.45 28.85
N GLY A 362 -18.45 -19.49 28.01
CA GLY A 362 -19.78 -18.91 27.94
C GLY A 362 -20.48 -19.38 26.67
N HIS A 363 -21.31 -20.40 26.83
CA HIS A 363 -22.69 -20.47 26.33
C HIS A 363 -23.07 -19.51 25.18
N TRP A 364 -23.26 -20.05 23.98
CA TRP A 364 -23.98 -19.37 22.90
C TRP A 364 -25.49 -19.43 23.17
N PRO A 365 -26.21 -18.30 23.14
CA PRO A 365 -27.57 -18.24 22.63
C PRO A 365 -27.53 -17.74 21.17
N ALA A 366 -28.21 -18.45 20.27
CA ALA A 366 -28.52 -17.91 18.96
C ALA A 366 -29.79 -17.06 19.04
N GLN A 367 -29.83 -16.03 18.18
CA GLN A 367 -31.01 -15.25 17.75
C GLN A 367 -31.55 -14.14 18.67
N ASP A 368 -31.85 -13.01 18.00
CA ASP A 368 -32.71 -11.86 18.38
C ASP A 368 -32.41 -11.13 19.73
N THR A 369 -32.22 -9.81 19.81
CA THR A 369 -32.43 -8.68 18.89
C THR A 369 -31.23 -7.72 18.92
N ALA A 370 -30.87 -7.13 17.76
CA ALA A 370 -29.92 -6.02 17.72
C ALA A 370 -30.70 -4.70 17.84
N GLU A 371 -30.76 -4.18 19.07
CA GLU A 371 -31.38 -2.92 19.44
C GLU A 371 -30.32 -1.84 19.62
N LEU A 372 -30.47 -0.73 18.89
CA LEU A 372 -29.68 0.48 19.02
C LEU A 372 -30.18 1.27 20.23
N GLN A 373 -29.26 1.77 21.06
CA GLN A 373 -29.61 2.47 22.30
C GLN A 373 -29.00 3.87 22.33
N CYS A 374 -29.82 4.89 22.62
CA CYS A 374 -29.35 6.25 22.78
C CYS A 374 -28.46 6.37 24.03
N PRO A 375 -27.22 6.88 23.93
CA PRO A 375 -26.29 6.93 25.06
C PRO A 375 -26.67 7.96 26.14
N LEU A 376 -27.57 8.91 25.83
CA LEU A 376 -27.94 10.01 26.73
C LEU A 376 -29.19 9.69 27.58
N CYS A 377 -30.24 9.14 26.98
CA CYS A 377 -31.50 8.82 27.67
C CYS A 377 -31.82 7.32 27.75
N ALA A 378 -30.95 6.45 27.22
CA ALA A 378 -31.11 5.00 27.17
C ALA A 378 -32.33 4.47 26.37
N ALA A 379 -33.00 5.32 25.58
CA ALA A 379 -34.08 4.91 24.67
C ALA A 379 -33.60 3.87 23.64
N ARG A 380 -34.44 2.88 23.34
CA ARG A 380 -34.13 1.72 22.48
C ARG A 380 -34.87 1.79 21.15
N TYR A 381 -34.19 1.40 20.09
CA TYR A 381 -34.65 1.42 18.71
C TYR A 381 -34.23 0.14 17.99
N ASP A 382 -35.11 -0.43 17.18
CA ASP A 382 -34.75 -1.61 16.38
C ASP A 382 -33.74 -1.25 15.28
N ASN A 383 -32.90 -2.19 14.86
CA ASN A 383 -32.04 -2.05 13.68
C ASN A 383 -32.74 -1.65 12.36
N LYS A 384 -34.09 -1.70 12.30
CA LYS A 384 -34.88 -1.24 11.15
C LYS A 384 -35.21 0.27 11.19
N HIS A 385 -35.13 0.89 12.37
CA HIS A 385 -35.51 2.28 12.64
C HIS A 385 -34.27 3.15 12.90
N THR A 386 -33.19 2.91 12.15
CA THR A 386 -31.90 3.62 12.27
C THR A 386 -32.00 5.13 12.06
N ALA A 387 -32.86 5.59 11.16
CA ALA A 387 -33.08 7.02 10.91
C ALA A 387 -33.75 7.72 12.10
N GLU A 388 -34.71 7.06 12.75
CA GLU A 388 -35.40 7.58 13.95
C GLU A 388 -34.46 7.62 15.15
N PHE A 389 -33.61 6.60 15.32
CA PHE A 389 -32.52 6.58 16.30
C PHE A 389 -31.55 7.76 16.13
N LEU A 390 -31.14 8.08 14.89
CA LEU A 390 -30.22 9.18 14.62
C LEU A 390 -30.85 10.56 14.90
N ASN A 391 -32.07 10.80 14.39
CA ASN A 391 -32.82 12.03 14.71
C ASN A 391 -33.00 12.21 16.22
N HIS A 392 -33.37 11.12 16.92
CA HIS A 392 -33.51 11.15 18.37
C HIS A 392 -32.18 11.46 19.09
N CYS A 393 -31.05 10.91 18.63
CA CYS A 393 -29.74 11.27 19.19
C CYS A 393 -29.40 12.76 18.98
N GLU A 394 -29.77 13.35 17.83
CA GLU A 394 -29.57 14.78 17.57
C GLU A 394 -30.48 15.69 18.40
N GLU A 395 -31.71 15.26 18.71
CA GLU A 395 -32.62 16.00 19.59
C GLU A 395 -32.20 15.85 21.06
N CYS A 396 -31.86 14.64 21.48
CA CYS A 396 -31.45 14.34 22.85
C CYS A 396 -30.09 14.96 23.22
N ALA A 397 -29.25 15.33 22.24
CA ALA A 397 -28.01 16.08 22.45
C ALA A 397 -28.20 17.61 22.51
N LYS A 398 -29.42 18.11 22.26
CA LYS A 398 -29.79 19.55 22.35
C LYS A 398 -30.57 19.90 23.63
N LEU A 399 -30.86 18.89 24.46
CA LEU A 399 -31.51 18.97 25.77
C LEU A 399 -30.48 18.79 26.89
#